data_AF-A0A5S5AVG8-F1
#
_entry.id   AF-A0A5S5AVG8-F1
#
_cell.length_a   1.000
_cell.length_b   1.000
_cell.length_c   1.000
_cell.angle_alpha   90.00
_cell.angle_beta   90.00
_cell.angle_gamma   90.00
#
_symmetry.space_group_name_H-M   'P 1'
#
loop_
_entity.id
_entity.type
_entity.pdbx_description
1 polymer ?
#
loop_
_entity_poly.entity_id
_entity_poly.type
_entity_poly.pdbx_seq_one_letter_code
_entity_poly.pdbx_strand_id
1 'polypeptide(L)'
;MDTIPGVGRRTAEQIIAEIGTNMDQFPSAAHLCSWAGLCPGQNESAGKQKSARTRKGNEKLRSALVEAARAASRVKDTFLASQYHRIAARRGSNRAAVAVAHSILTIVYHILKRKQPYIELGPNFYEEKRRDMVIRQSLKKLESLGLKVSVETMVSKPYRHLLLRILSFIFIPYFYIMYGLSFLLPFCGTLFSG
;
A
#
# COMPACT_ATOMS: atom_id res chain seq x y z
N MET A 1 -3.59 -13.39 -15.17
CA MET A 1 -4.54 -12.82 -14.19
C MET A 1 -4.11 -13.09 -12.76
N ASP A 2 -3.26 -14.10 -12.54
CA ASP A 2 -2.88 -14.62 -11.21
C ASP A 2 -2.02 -13.68 -10.35
N THR A 3 -1.59 -12.55 -10.91
CA THR A 3 -0.80 -11.54 -10.20
C THR A 3 -1.65 -10.59 -9.36
N ILE A 4 -2.98 -10.56 -9.55
CA ILE A 4 -3.85 -9.65 -8.79
C ILE A 4 -4.20 -10.28 -7.44
N PRO A 5 -3.87 -9.65 -6.30
CA PRO A 5 -4.20 -10.19 -5.00
C PRO A 5 -5.72 -10.26 -4.82
N GLY A 6 -6.22 -11.44 -4.43
CA GLY A 6 -7.65 -11.70 -4.23
C GLY A 6 -8.43 -12.17 -5.47
N VAL A 7 -7.82 -12.21 -6.65
CA VAL A 7 -8.40 -12.83 -7.85
C VAL A 7 -7.88 -14.26 -7.98
N GLY A 8 -8.67 -15.24 -7.56
CA GLY A 8 -8.34 -16.65 -7.77
C GLY A 8 -8.59 -17.10 -9.22
N ARG A 9 -8.05 -18.26 -9.59
CA ARG A 9 -8.19 -18.84 -10.95
C ARG A 9 -9.66 -18.89 -11.41
N ARG A 10 -10.57 -19.42 -10.59
CA ARG A 10 -12.01 -19.51 -10.92
C ARG A 10 -12.65 -18.15 -11.16
N THR A 11 -12.29 -17.16 -10.35
CA THR A 11 -12.80 -15.80 -10.51
C THR A 11 -12.25 -15.15 -11.77
N ALA A 12 -10.97 -15.38 -12.09
CA ALA A 12 -10.38 -14.93 -13.35
C ALA A 12 -11.06 -15.56 -14.58
N GLU A 13 -11.31 -16.87 -14.55
CA GLU A 13 -12.04 -17.59 -15.59
C GLU A 13 -13.45 -17.01 -15.78
N GLN A 14 -14.16 -16.77 -14.68
CA GLN A 14 -15.50 -16.17 -14.73
C GLN A 14 -15.47 -14.74 -15.31
N ILE A 15 -14.50 -13.91 -14.91
CA ILE A 15 -14.34 -12.56 -15.46
C ILE A 15 -14.08 -12.61 -16.97
N ILE A 16 -13.22 -13.53 -17.43
CA ILE A 16 -12.91 -13.70 -18.86
C ILE A 16 -14.12 -14.25 -19.61
N ALA A 17 -14.89 -15.17 -19.02
CA ALA A 17 -16.09 -15.71 -19.65
C ALA A 17 -17.19 -14.65 -19.86
N GLU A 18 -17.31 -13.69 -18.94
CA GLU A 18 -18.33 -12.63 -19.01
C GLU A 18 -17.91 -11.45 -19.90
N ILE A 19 -16.62 -11.08 -19.91
CA ILE A 19 -16.13 -9.89 -20.64
C ILE A 19 -15.60 -10.26 -22.03
N GLY A 20 -15.02 -11.45 -22.17
CA GLY A 20 -14.21 -11.86 -23.32
C GLY A 20 -12.76 -11.38 -23.24
N THR A 21 -11.95 -11.78 -24.23
CA THR A 21 -10.54 -11.39 -24.35
C THR A 21 -10.34 -10.15 -25.24
N ASN A 22 -11.33 -9.81 -26.06
CA ASN A 22 -11.26 -8.66 -26.96
C ASN A 22 -11.66 -7.37 -26.22
N MET A 23 -10.69 -6.49 -25.97
CA MET A 23 -10.95 -5.19 -25.31
C MET A 23 -11.27 -4.05 -26.28
N ASP A 24 -11.21 -4.28 -27.60
CA ASP A 24 -11.52 -3.27 -28.61
C ASP A 24 -13.01 -2.92 -28.63
N GLN A 25 -13.86 -3.80 -28.08
CA GLN A 25 -15.28 -3.54 -27.84
C GLN A 25 -15.53 -2.41 -26.83
N PHE A 26 -14.53 -2.05 -26.00
CA PHE A 26 -14.65 -0.98 -25.01
C PHE A 26 -13.60 0.12 -25.25
N PRO A 27 -14.02 1.37 -25.56
CA PRO A 27 -13.11 2.49 -25.78
C PRO A 27 -12.19 2.79 -24.59
N SER A 28 -12.70 2.63 -23.36
CA SER A 28 -11.93 2.86 -22.13
C SER A 28 -12.36 1.94 -20.99
N ALA A 29 -11.51 1.81 -19.96
CA ALA A 29 -11.82 1.06 -18.74
C ALA A 29 -13.09 1.55 -18.04
N ALA A 30 -13.40 2.85 -18.14
CA ALA A 30 -14.61 3.42 -17.57
C ALA A 30 -15.88 2.90 -18.26
N HIS A 31 -15.83 2.65 -19.58
CA HIS A 31 -16.95 2.04 -20.30
C HIS A 31 -17.20 0.61 -19.84
N LEU A 32 -16.13 -0.18 -19.67
CA LEU A 32 -16.22 -1.53 -19.12
C LEU A 32 -16.82 -1.53 -17.70
N CYS A 33 -16.37 -0.62 -16.84
CA CYS A 33 -16.87 -0.52 -15.46
C CYS A 33 -18.33 -0.06 -15.40
N SER A 34 -18.73 0.82 -16.31
CA SER A 34 -20.13 1.25 -16.46
C SER A 34 -21.01 0.10 -16.95
N TRP A 35 -20.53 -0.67 -17.94
CA TRP A 35 -21.22 -1.86 -18.45
C TRP A 35 -21.39 -2.95 -17.38
N ALA A 36 -20.36 -3.20 -16.58
CA ALA A 36 -20.40 -4.13 -15.44
C ALA A 36 -21.27 -3.64 -14.27
N GLY A 37 -21.76 -2.40 -14.31
CA GLY A 37 -22.58 -1.83 -13.24
C GLY A 37 -21.80 -1.62 -11.93
N LEU A 38 -20.52 -1.25 -12.02
CA LEU A 38 -19.69 -0.88 -10.86
C LEU A 38 -19.59 0.63 -10.65
N CYS A 39 -20.03 1.43 -11.63
CA CYS A 39 -20.07 2.88 -11.53
C CYS A 39 -21.38 3.37 -10.89
N PRO A 40 -21.35 4.42 -10.04
CA PRO A 40 -22.57 5.09 -9.60
C PRO A 40 -23.30 5.69 -10.82
N GLY A 41 -24.62 5.60 -10.84
CA GLY A 41 -25.40 6.21 -11.93
C GLY A 41 -25.36 7.73 -11.83
N GLN A 42 -25.13 8.44 -12.93
CA GLN A 42 -25.30 9.89 -12.98
C GLN A 42 -26.78 10.19 -13.30
N ASN A 43 -27.53 10.70 -12.32
CA ASN A 43 -28.94 11.05 -12.46
C ASN A 43 -29.10 12.56 -12.19
N GLU A 44 -28.84 13.36 -13.21
CA GLU A 44 -29.11 14.80 -13.18
C GLU A 44 -30.33 15.12 -14.03
N SER A 45 -31.25 15.92 -13.49
CA SER A 45 -32.34 16.50 -14.27
C SER A 45 -32.56 17.94 -13.82
N ALA A 46 -32.62 18.88 -14.77
CA ALA A 46 -32.81 20.31 -14.50
C ALA A 46 -31.85 20.86 -13.43
N GLY A 47 -30.56 20.51 -13.50
CA GLY A 47 -29.53 20.97 -12.56
C GLY A 47 -29.60 20.36 -11.15
N LYS A 48 -30.56 19.46 -10.88
CA LYS A 48 -30.68 18.76 -9.59
C LYS A 48 -30.13 17.34 -9.69
N GLN A 49 -29.17 17.05 -8.82
CA GLN A 49 -28.61 15.72 -8.57
C GLN A 49 -29.63 14.85 -7.83
N LYS A 50 -30.14 13.79 -8.48
CA LYS A 50 -31.04 12.80 -7.89
C LYS A 50 -30.26 11.62 -7.32
N SER A 51 -30.93 10.75 -6.57
CA SER A 51 -30.32 9.52 -6.03
C SER A 51 -29.68 8.68 -7.14
N ALA A 52 -28.36 8.54 -7.03
CA ALA A 52 -27.48 7.84 -7.95
C ALA A 52 -27.33 6.37 -7.54
N ARG A 53 -28.38 5.54 -7.71
CA ARG A 53 -28.24 4.10 -7.47
C ARG A 53 -27.34 3.50 -8.57
N THR A 54 -26.48 2.57 -8.17
CA THR A 54 -25.69 1.77 -9.12
C THR A 54 -26.63 1.09 -10.12
N ARG A 55 -26.30 1.17 -11.42
CA ARG A 55 -27.11 0.58 -12.49
C ARG A 55 -27.18 -0.94 -12.35
N LYS A 56 -28.25 -1.54 -12.89
CA LYS A 56 -28.34 -3.00 -13.09
C LYS A 56 -27.41 -3.36 -14.25
N GLY A 57 -26.18 -3.75 -13.92
CA GLY A 57 -25.21 -4.32 -14.88
C GLY A 57 -25.26 -5.84 -14.85
N ASN A 58 -24.22 -6.48 -15.38
CA ASN A 58 -24.07 -7.93 -15.29
C ASN A 58 -23.91 -8.38 -13.81
N GLU A 59 -24.94 -9.05 -13.28
CA GLU A 59 -24.99 -9.46 -11.87
C GLU A 59 -23.97 -10.54 -11.51
N LYS A 60 -23.70 -11.48 -12.43
CA LYS A 60 -22.72 -12.54 -12.23
C LYS A 60 -21.31 -11.97 -12.13
N LEU A 61 -20.93 -11.13 -13.09
CA LEU A 61 -19.64 -10.45 -13.10
C LEU A 61 -19.47 -9.57 -11.87
N ARG A 62 -20.50 -8.81 -11.50
CA ARG A 62 -20.47 -7.95 -10.31
C ARG A 62 -20.26 -8.76 -9.03
N SER A 63 -20.97 -9.88 -8.87
CA SER A 63 -20.86 -10.71 -7.67
C SER A 63 -19.46 -11.31 -7.55
N ALA A 64 -18.92 -11.85 -8.65
CA ALA A 64 -17.56 -12.38 -8.72
C ALA A 64 -16.50 -11.32 -8.36
N LEU A 65 -16.64 -10.09 -8.88
CA LEU A 65 -15.72 -8.99 -8.58
C LEU A 65 -15.83 -8.50 -7.12
N VAL A 66 -17.03 -8.50 -6.53
CA VAL A 66 -17.22 -8.15 -5.12
C VAL A 66 -16.62 -9.21 -4.19
N GLU A 67 -16.73 -10.49 -4.55
CA GLU A 67 -16.07 -11.58 -3.82
C GLU A 67 -14.56 -11.48 -3.92
N ALA A 68 -14.02 -11.25 -5.13
CA ALA A 68 -12.58 -11.00 -5.33
C ALA A 68 -12.10 -9.78 -4.52
N ALA A 69 -12.87 -8.69 -4.50
CA ALA A 69 -12.54 -7.50 -3.73
C ALA A 69 -12.50 -7.77 -2.21
N ARG A 70 -13.43 -8.58 -1.69
CA ARG A 70 -13.42 -9.01 -0.29
C ARG A 70 -12.25 -9.94 0.00
N ALA A 71 -11.89 -10.84 -0.91
CA ALA A 71 -10.71 -11.67 -0.78
C ALA A 71 -9.43 -10.81 -0.78
N ALA A 72 -9.32 -9.85 -1.70
CA ALA A 72 -8.21 -8.90 -1.79
C ALA A 72 -8.02 -8.11 -0.50
N SER A 73 -9.12 -7.71 0.17
CA SER A 73 -9.06 -6.99 1.44
C SER A 73 -8.45 -7.77 2.61
N ARG A 74 -8.38 -9.11 2.50
CA ARG A 74 -7.77 -9.96 3.54
C ARG A 74 -6.27 -10.12 3.33
N VAL A 75 -5.75 -9.79 2.15
CA VAL A 75 -4.32 -9.87 1.83
C VAL A 75 -3.63 -8.62 2.37
N LYS A 76 -2.82 -8.79 3.41
CA LYS A 76 -2.07 -7.69 4.04
C LYS A 76 -1.04 -7.10 3.07
N ASP A 77 -0.69 -5.83 3.32
CA ASP A 77 0.38 -5.11 2.61
C ASP A 77 0.17 -4.95 1.10
N THR A 78 -1.08 -4.87 0.66
CA THR A 78 -1.44 -4.59 -0.73
C THR A 78 -2.14 -3.24 -0.88
N PHE A 79 -1.98 -2.63 -2.06
CA PHE A 79 -2.69 -1.44 -2.49
C PHE A 79 -4.21 -1.63 -2.42
N LEU A 80 -4.72 -2.78 -2.86
CA LEU A 80 -6.16 -3.07 -2.84
C LEU A 80 -6.71 -3.17 -1.41
N ALA A 81 -5.96 -3.78 -0.48
CA ALA A 81 -6.37 -3.84 0.93
C ALA A 81 -6.35 -2.46 1.59
N SER A 82 -5.30 -1.67 1.39
CA SER A 82 -5.24 -0.29 1.92
C SER A 82 -6.40 0.57 1.38
N GLN A 83 -6.73 0.43 0.09
CA GLN A 83 -7.90 1.09 -0.51
C GLN A 83 -9.20 0.65 0.15
N TYR A 84 -9.38 -0.66 0.36
CA TYR A 84 -10.57 -1.23 0.98
C TYR A 84 -10.80 -0.65 2.38
N HIS A 85 -9.81 -0.78 3.27
CA HIS A 85 -9.93 -0.35 4.67
C HIS A 85 -10.19 1.16 4.77
N ARG A 86 -9.50 1.96 3.95
CA ARG A 86 -9.70 3.42 3.91
C ARG A 86 -11.11 3.80 3.45
N ILE A 87 -11.74 3.05 2.55
CA ILE A 87 -13.14 3.32 2.13
C ILE A 87 -14.12 2.76 3.15
N ALA A 88 -13.86 1.58 3.69
CA ALA A 88 -14.71 0.90 4.66
C ALA A 88 -14.88 1.76 5.93
N ALA A 89 -13.81 2.38 6.42
CA ALA A 89 -13.83 3.25 7.60
C ALA A 89 -14.78 4.45 7.47
N ARG A 90 -15.04 4.94 6.25
CA ARG A 90 -15.84 6.16 5.99
C ARG A 90 -17.21 5.91 5.36
N ARG A 91 -17.38 4.80 4.63
CA ARG A 91 -18.58 4.52 3.82
C ARG A 91 -19.17 3.13 4.05
N GLY A 92 -18.54 2.30 4.88
CA GLY A 92 -18.96 0.92 5.14
C GLY A 92 -18.39 -0.11 4.16
N SER A 93 -18.40 -1.36 4.60
CA SER A 93 -17.77 -2.52 3.93
C SER A 93 -18.32 -2.80 2.53
N ASN A 94 -19.64 -2.67 2.34
CA ASN A 94 -20.28 -2.95 1.04
C ASN A 94 -19.88 -1.93 -0.03
N ARG A 95 -19.83 -0.63 0.32
CA ARG A 95 -19.40 0.42 -0.61
C ARG A 95 -17.90 0.31 -0.90
N ALA A 96 -17.10 -0.11 0.08
CA ALA A 96 -15.68 -0.39 -0.11
C ALA A 96 -15.45 -1.55 -1.09
N ALA A 97 -16.20 -2.65 -0.94
CA ALA A 97 -16.07 -3.80 -1.83
C ALA A 97 -16.37 -3.43 -3.30
N VAL A 98 -17.42 -2.64 -3.56
CA VAL A 98 -17.76 -2.18 -4.91
C VAL A 98 -16.68 -1.26 -5.49
N ALA A 99 -16.11 -0.37 -4.68
CA ALA A 99 -15.03 0.53 -5.13
C ALA A 99 -13.73 -0.23 -5.47
N VAL A 100 -13.39 -1.25 -4.68
CA VAL A 100 -12.24 -2.11 -4.95
C VAL A 100 -12.50 -2.99 -6.18
N ALA A 101 -13.72 -3.53 -6.33
CA ALA A 101 -14.14 -4.25 -7.53
C ALA A 101 -13.98 -3.40 -8.80
N HIS A 102 -14.36 -2.12 -8.76
CA HIS A 102 -14.14 -1.17 -9.85
C HIS A 102 -12.64 -1.02 -10.20
N SER A 103 -11.78 -0.98 -9.17
CA SER A 103 -10.33 -0.88 -9.36
C SER A 103 -9.75 -2.15 -9.97
N ILE A 104 -10.17 -3.33 -9.50
CA ILE A 104 -9.80 -4.64 -10.06
C ILE A 104 -10.20 -4.71 -11.53
N LEU A 105 -11.42 -4.30 -11.88
CA LEU A 105 -11.89 -4.33 -13.26
C LEU A 105 -11.10 -3.37 -14.17
N THR A 106 -10.71 -2.21 -13.64
CA THR A 106 -9.83 -1.26 -14.36
C THR A 106 -8.45 -1.86 -14.61
N ILE A 107 -7.88 -2.56 -13.61
CA ILE A 107 -6.62 -3.28 -13.74
C ILE A 107 -6.74 -4.38 -14.81
N VAL A 108 -7.80 -5.20 -14.74
CA VAL A 108 -8.10 -6.25 -15.73
C VAL A 108 -8.13 -5.69 -17.15
N TYR A 109 -8.82 -4.57 -17.39
CA TYR A 109 -8.85 -3.91 -18.70
C TYR A 109 -7.45 -3.56 -19.22
N HIS A 110 -6.60 -2.99 -18.36
CA HIS A 110 -5.25 -2.61 -18.75
C HIS A 110 -4.33 -3.80 -18.98
N ILE A 111 -4.46 -4.87 -18.19
CA ILE A 111 -3.73 -6.13 -18.42
C ILE A 111 -4.12 -6.72 -19.77
N LEU A 112 -5.42 -6.78 -20.09
CA LEU A 112 -5.89 -7.35 -21.35
C LEU A 112 -5.49 -6.48 -22.56
N LYS A 113 -5.59 -5.16 -22.44
CA LYS A 113 -5.24 -4.23 -23.53
C LYS A 113 -3.75 -4.12 -23.78
N ARG A 114 -2.91 -4.09 -22.73
CA ARG A 114 -1.46 -3.89 -22.83
C ARG A 114 -0.65 -5.18 -22.75
N LYS A 115 -1.28 -6.30 -22.39
CA LYS A 115 -0.63 -7.61 -22.13
C LYS A 115 0.52 -7.53 -21.11
N GLN A 116 0.46 -6.56 -20.21
CA GLN A 116 1.44 -6.36 -19.14
C GLN A 116 0.91 -6.92 -17.82
N PRO A 117 1.76 -7.56 -17.00
CA PRO A 117 1.35 -8.05 -15.69
C PRO A 117 1.03 -6.87 -14.75
N TYR A 118 0.21 -7.16 -13.73
CA TYR A 118 -0.08 -6.20 -12.68
C TYR A 118 1.17 -5.93 -11.84
N ILE A 119 1.52 -4.66 -11.66
CA ILE A 119 2.59 -4.23 -10.77
C ILE A 119 1.91 -3.68 -9.51
N GLU A 120 2.23 -4.28 -8.37
CA GLU A 120 1.71 -3.87 -7.06
C GLU A 120 2.39 -2.56 -6.61
N LEU A 121 1.59 -1.55 -6.25
CA LEU A 121 2.12 -0.24 -5.80
C LEU A 121 2.45 -0.22 -4.31
N GLY A 122 2.02 -1.25 -3.57
CA GLY A 122 2.23 -1.38 -2.13
C GLY A 122 1.23 -0.59 -1.28
N PRO A 123 1.26 -0.79 0.06
CA PRO A 123 0.28 -0.23 0.98
C PRO A 123 0.47 1.27 1.23
N ASN A 124 1.71 1.76 1.09
CA ASN A 124 2.07 3.15 1.40
C ASN A 124 1.72 4.15 0.30
N PHE A 125 1.27 3.69 -0.87
CA PHE A 125 0.99 4.55 -2.02
C PHE A 125 0.02 5.70 -1.70
N TYR A 126 -1.03 5.43 -0.92
CA TYR A 126 -1.98 6.49 -0.53
C TYR A 126 -1.40 7.47 0.48
N GLU A 127 -0.55 7.02 1.40
CA GLU A 127 0.09 7.87 2.40
C GLU A 127 1.13 8.77 1.73
N GLU A 128 1.92 8.23 0.81
CA GLU A 128 2.89 8.99 0.01
C GLU A 128 2.19 10.05 -0.84
N LYS A 129 1.13 9.67 -1.57
CA LYS A 129 0.34 10.62 -2.37
C LYS A 129 -0.33 11.70 -1.52
N ARG A 130 -0.80 11.34 -0.32
CA ARG A 130 -1.39 12.30 0.64
C ARG A 130 -0.32 13.26 1.14
N ARG A 131 0.88 12.76 1.47
CA ARG A 131 2.02 13.57 1.89
C ARG A 131 2.38 14.61 0.81
N ASP A 132 2.51 14.17 -0.44
CA ASP A 132 2.81 15.08 -1.56
C ASP A 132 1.74 16.15 -1.76
N MET A 133 0.46 15.76 -1.61
CA MET A 133 -0.65 16.70 -1.70
C MET A 133 -0.59 17.74 -0.58
N VAL A 134 -0.35 17.31 0.65
CA VAL A 134 -0.22 18.21 1.81
C VAL A 134 0.96 19.14 1.62
N ILE A 135 2.13 18.63 1.23
CA ILE A 135 3.31 19.46 0.92
C ILE A 135 2.95 20.52 -0.12
N ARG A 136 2.34 20.12 -1.24
CA ARG A 136 1.95 21.06 -2.31
C ARG A 136 0.95 22.10 -1.83
N GLN A 137 -0.04 21.69 -1.03
CA GLN A 137 -1.04 22.61 -0.46
C GLN A 137 -0.41 23.60 0.52
N SER A 138 0.48 23.12 1.40
CA SER A 138 1.22 23.96 2.34
C SER A 138 2.11 24.96 1.62
N LEU A 139 2.84 24.55 0.57
CA LEU A 139 3.66 25.46 -0.22
C LEU A 139 2.83 26.56 -0.87
N LYS A 140 1.74 26.17 -1.55
CA LYS A 140 0.82 27.13 -2.17
C LYS A 140 0.26 28.12 -1.13
N LYS A 141 -0.01 27.65 0.10
CA LYS A 141 -0.49 28.51 1.18
C LYS A 141 0.58 29.49 1.65
N LEU A 142 1.83 29.05 1.82
CA LEU A 142 2.94 29.91 2.21
C LEU A 142 3.27 30.95 1.14
N GLU A 143 3.27 30.55 -0.13
CA GLU A 143 3.44 31.46 -1.27
C GLU A 143 2.34 32.53 -1.30
N SER A 144 1.08 32.15 -1.01
CA SER A 144 -0.04 33.11 -0.94
C SER A 144 0.10 34.15 0.18
N LEU A 145 0.95 33.90 1.17
CA LEU A 145 1.26 34.83 2.26
C LEU A 145 2.49 35.70 1.95
N GLY A 146 3.06 35.60 0.75
CA GLY A 146 4.23 36.39 0.32
C GLY A 146 5.58 35.83 0.75
N LEU A 147 5.63 34.59 1.23
CA LEU A 147 6.88 33.93 1.65
C LEU A 147 7.48 33.15 0.47
N LYS A 148 8.77 33.34 0.19
CA LYS A 148 9.53 32.50 -0.74
C LYS A 148 10.00 31.25 -0.02
N VAL A 149 9.48 30.08 -0.38
CA VAL A 149 9.77 28.81 0.31
C VAL A 149 10.71 27.94 -0.53
N SER A 150 11.80 27.46 0.09
CA SER A 150 12.65 26.39 -0.45
C SER A 150 12.41 25.12 0.36
N VAL A 151 12.24 23.97 -0.30
CA VAL A 151 12.02 22.68 0.36
C VAL A 151 13.22 21.79 0.09
N GLU A 152 13.95 21.44 1.15
CA GLU A 152 15.00 20.44 1.11
C GLU A 152 14.47 19.10 1.65
N THR A 153 14.64 18.03 0.89
CA THR A 153 14.27 16.69 1.32
C THR A 153 15.37 16.15 2.22
N MET A 154 15.12 16.16 3.53
CA MET A 154 15.97 15.43 4.47
C MET A 154 15.68 13.93 4.33
N VAL A 155 16.47 13.22 3.51
CA VAL A 155 16.54 11.75 3.58
C VAL A 155 17.11 11.43 4.96
N SER A 156 16.29 10.84 5.84
CA SER A 156 16.76 10.40 7.14
C SER A 156 17.91 9.43 6.95
N LYS A 157 19.13 9.85 7.36
CA LYS A 157 20.30 8.97 7.37
C LYS A 157 19.91 7.72 8.17
N PRO A 158 20.04 6.50 7.62
CA PRO A 158 19.77 5.30 8.38
C PRO A 158 20.68 5.34 9.62
N TYR A 159 20.12 5.05 10.79
CA TYR A 159 20.79 5.03 12.10
C TYR A 159 21.87 3.94 12.20
N ARG A 160 22.71 3.76 11.18
CA ARG A 160 23.89 2.88 11.21
C ARG A 160 24.99 3.41 12.14
N HIS A 161 25.06 4.72 12.34
CA HIS A 161 26.10 5.33 13.18
C HIS A 161 25.75 5.36 14.68
N LEU A 162 24.47 5.19 15.05
CA LEU A 162 24.06 5.14 16.46
C LEU A 162 24.28 3.75 17.07
N LEU A 163 24.07 2.67 16.30
CA LEU A 163 24.28 1.29 16.75
C LEU A 163 25.74 0.99 17.10
N LEU A 164 26.70 1.55 16.36
CA LEU A 164 28.12 1.39 16.66
C LEU A 164 28.55 2.12 17.95
N ARG A 165 27.94 3.27 18.27
CA ARG A 165 28.21 3.99 19.52
C ARG A 165 27.67 3.26 20.75
N ILE A 166 26.47 2.67 20.67
CA ILE A 166 25.86 1.92 21.78
C ILE A 166 26.61 0.59 22.02
N LEU A 167 27.00 -0.12 20.96
CA LEU A 167 27.78 -1.36 21.10
C LEU A 167 29.19 -1.12 21.66
N SER A 168 29.82 0.03 21.39
CA SER A 168 31.10 0.38 22.02
C SER A 168 30.99 0.60 23.54
N PHE A 169 29.86 1.09 24.04
CA PHE A 169 29.68 1.32 25.48
C PHE A 169 29.31 0.06 26.28
N ILE A 170 28.70 -0.94 25.64
CA ILE A 170 28.26 -2.17 26.31
C ILE A 170 29.38 -3.23 26.34
N PHE A 171 30.29 -3.27 25.35
CA PHE A 171 31.29 -4.33 25.24
C PHE A 171 32.62 -4.07 25.98
N ILE A 172 32.95 -2.80 26.27
CA ILE A 172 34.20 -2.43 26.99
C ILE A 172 34.23 -2.92 28.45
N PRO A 173 33.15 -2.87 29.26
CA PRO A 173 33.23 -3.34 30.64
C PRO A 173 33.29 -4.88 30.77
N TYR A 174 32.76 -5.64 29.80
CA TYR A 174 32.80 -7.11 29.86
C TYR A 174 34.19 -7.69 29.53
N PHE A 175 34.98 -7.02 28.69
CA PHE A 175 36.32 -7.48 28.34
C PHE A 175 37.33 -7.27 29.48
N TYR A 176 37.16 -6.22 30.29
CA TYR A 176 38.07 -5.92 31.41
C TYR A 176 37.83 -6.81 32.64
N ILE A 177 36.63 -7.36 32.81
CA ILE A 177 36.28 -8.25 33.94
C ILE A 177 36.76 -9.69 33.69
N MET A 178 36.88 -10.14 32.43
CA MET A 178 37.34 -11.50 32.11
C MET A 178 38.87 -11.66 32.01
N TYR A 179 39.63 -10.58 31.83
CA TYR A 179 41.10 -10.63 31.68
C TYR A 179 41.86 -9.90 32.81
N GLY A 180 41.21 -9.62 33.94
CA GLY A 180 41.76 -8.79 35.02
C GLY A 180 41.85 -9.50 36.38
N LEU A 181 42.35 -10.74 36.46
CA LEU A 181 42.68 -11.38 37.74
C LEU A 181 43.75 -12.50 37.59
N SER A 182 44.95 -12.17 37.14
CA SER A 182 46.11 -13.10 37.20
C SER A 182 47.45 -12.40 37.40
N PHE A 183 47.48 -11.24 38.07
CA PHE A 183 48.75 -10.58 38.40
C PHE A 183 48.69 -9.91 39.78
N LEU A 184 48.55 -10.71 40.83
CA LEU A 184 48.99 -10.33 42.17
C LEU A 184 49.19 -11.56 43.06
N LEU A 185 50.37 -12.18 42.97
CA LEU A 185 50.96 -12.89 44.10
C LEU A 185 52.42 -12.45 44.25
N PRO A 186 52.91 -12.26 45.49
CA PRO A 186 54.05 -11.41 45.80
C PRO A 186 55.36 -12.21 45.89
N PHE A 187 56.43 -11.55 45.46
CA PHE A 187 57.80 -11.82 45.90
C PHE A 187 57.92 -11.60 47.42
N CYS A 188 58.14 -12.67 48.20
CA CYS A 188 58.71 -12.71 49.56
C CYS A 188 58.91 -14.20 49.91
N GLY A 189 60.07 -14.84 50.06
CA GLY A 189 61.44 -14.42 50.34
C GLY A 189 61.89 -15.09 51.66
N THR A 190 62.77 -16.10 51.61
CA THR A 190 63.73 -16.61 52.66
C THR A 190 64.21 -18.03 52.29
N LEU A 191 65.47 -18.30 51.98
CA LEU A 191 66.68 -18.46 52.81
C LEU A 191 66.59 -19.56 53.90
N PHE A 192 67.59 -20.47 53.86
CA PHE A 192 68.24 -21.22 54.96
C PHE A 192 67.95 -22.72 55.18
N SER A 193 68.87 -23.54 54.64
CA SER A 193 69.69 -24.62 55.26
C SER A 193 69.19 -25.41 56.48
N GLY A 194 69.32 -26.75 56.37
CA GLY A 194 69.27 -27.73 57.46
C GLY A 194 69.32 -29.16 56.92
#